data_AF-A0A7V3HYV4-F1
#
_entry.id   AF-A0A7V3HYV4-F1
#
_cell.length_a   1.000
_cell.length_b   1.000
_cell.length_c   1.000
_cell.angle_alpha   90.00
_cell.angle_beta   90.00
_cell.angle_gamma   90.00
#
_symmetry.space_group_name_H-M   'P 1'
#
loop_
_entity.id
_entity.type
_entity.pdbx_description
1 polymer ?
#
loop_
_entity_poly.entity_id
_entity_poly.type
_entity_poly.pdbx_seq_one_letter_code
_entity_poly.pdbx_strand_id
1 'polypeptide(L)'
;MTEHAPSLVELARRFGIATEYQDWTGRQVSVPASTLVAVLAAFGVAAGNEQERNVALTAHLRSYWGRRLPATLVGRSGDQIRFWVHVTHGDPAEVWLQLEDGTVCGGIRQVDNFTEPFDLDGRWVGEASFVVPGDLPLGYHRVHLRSAGTEDSTALVVTPDWLGVPERLGARRAWGLSTQLYSVRSRQSWGVGDLTDLTDLAVWSACRHGADYLLVNPLHAAAPTLPMEPSPYLPTSRRFVNPLYLRVEAIPEFAELGKRGRVRQLRSDVQRRAARVDSIDRDRAWAAKRAALELVHRVPRSAGRELAYAAFREREGRPLDDFATWCALAERFGADWHRWPDSLQHPGAEGVARFAEKHPHAVDFHRWMQWQLDDQLAAVQSQAVRAGMALGVVHDLAVGVHPDGADAWALQDALAPGVSAGAPPDEFNQLGQDWSQPPWRPDRLEQQEYRPFRALIRAVLRHAGGVRIDHIIGLFRLWWIPAGAPPTEGTYVRYDHEAMIGIVALEAQRAGALVVGEDLGTVEPWVRDYLLLRGLLGTSILWFELDRDGCGGPLPAERWREYCLASVTTHDLPPTAGYLAGDHVRLRESLGLLTRPVAEELASDRTELAAWLAELRRV
;
A
#
# COMPACT_ATOMS: atom_id res chain seq x y z
N MET A 1 -27.24 -15.89 -21.94
CA MET A 1 -26.40 -15.89 -20.73
C MET A 1 -26.41 -17.32 -20.20
N THR A 2 -25.28 -18.00 -20.21
CA THR A 2 -25.17 -19.32 -19.57
C THR A 2 -25.24 -19.10 -18.08
N GLU A 3 -26.25 -19.63 -17.43
CA GLU A 3 -26.41 -19.55 -15.98
C GLU A 3 -25.25 -20.31 -15.32
N HIS A 4 -24.54 -19.66 -14.39
CA HIS A 4 -23.44 -20.31 -13.67
C HIS A 4 -23.97 -21.46 -12.84
N ALA A 5 -23.17 -22.53 -12.69
CA ALA A 5 -23.49 -23.60 -11.76
C ALA A 5 -23.70 -23.01 -10.34
N PRO A 6 -24.80 -23.32 -9.64
CA PRO A 6 -25.06 -22.76 -8.30
C PRO A 6 -23.92 -23.00 -7.30
N SER A 7 -23.25 -24.15 -7.40
CA SER A 7 -22.09 -24.49 -6.58
C SER A 7 -20.88 -23.60 -6.85
N LEU A 8 -20.69 -23.11 -8.08
CA LEU A 8 -19.62 -22.15 -8.43
C LEU A 8 -19.91 -20.77 -7.84
N VAL A 9 -21.16 -20.32 -7.94
CA VAL A 9 -21.60 -19.03 -7.38
C VAL A 9 -21.47 -19.01 -5.85
N GLU A 10 -21.93 -20.07 -5.19
CA GLU A 10 -21.80 -20.19 -3.73
C GLU A 10 -20.33 -20.25 -3.31
N LEU A 11 -19.50 -21.02 -4.02
CA LEU A 11 -18.07 -21.08 -3.71
C LEU A 11 -17.39 -19.72 -3.92
N ALA A 12 -17.64 -19.03 -5.03
CA ALA A 12 -17.12 -17.69 -5.27
C ALA A 12 -17.53 -16.71 -4.15
N ARG A 13 -18.79 -16.75 -3.73
CA ARG A 13 -19.30 -15.92 -2.62
C ARG A 13 -18.57 -16.19 -1.30
N ARG A 14 -18.29 -17.45 -0.95
CA ARG A 14 -17.56 -17.84 0.27
C ARG A 14 -16.14 -17.29 0.33
N PHE A 15 -15.54 -17.04 -0.83
CA PHE A 15 -14.20 -16.45 -0.97
C PHE A 15 -14.23 -14.95 -1.30
N GLY A 16 -15.41 -14.31 -1.26
CA GLY A 16 -15.54 -12.88 -1.52
C GLY A 16 -15.29 -12.48 -2.98
N ILE A 17 -15.44 -13.41 -3.93
CA ILE A 17 -15.25 -13.19 -5.36
C ILE A 17 -16.58 -12.77 -5.98
N ALA A 18 -16.59 -11.63 -6.67
CA ALA A 18 -17.76 -11.14 -7.38
C ALA A 18 -18.06 -12.01 -8.62
N THR A 19 -19.33 -12.38 -8.79
CA THR A 19 -19.81 -13.12 -9.98
C THR A 19 -20.38 -12.19 -11.06
N GLU A 20 -20.58 -10.92 -10.70
CA GLU A 20 -21.06 -9.85 -11.56
C GLU A 20 -20.58 -8.50 -11.01
N TYR A 21 -20.54 -7.49 -11.87
CA TYR A 21 -20.17 -6.12 -11.48
C TYR A 21 -20.86 -5.11 -12.41
N GLN A 22 -20.97 -3.87 -11.96
CA GLN A 22 -21.43 -2.77 -12.80
C GLN A 22 -20.22 -2.11 -13.48
N ASP A 23 -20.25 -2.00 -14.80
CA ASP A 23 -19.23 -1.27 -15.56
C ASP A 23 -19.42 0.26 -15.46
N TRP A 24 -18.45 1.02 -15.95
CA TRP A 24 -18.45 2.49 -15.89
C TRP A 24 -19.63 3.15 -16.64
N THR A 25 -20.31 2.41 -17.53
CA THR A 25 -21.51 2.88 -18.24
C THR A 25 -22.80 2.59 -17.47
N GLY A 26 -22.69 1.96 -16.30
CA GLY A 26 -23.83 1.57 -15.47
C GLY A 26 -24.44 0.22 -15.85
N ARG A 27 -23.85 -0.52 -16.80
CA ARG A 27 -24.36 -1.83 -17.23
C ARG A 27 -23.86 -2.94 -16.30
N GLN A 28 -24.75 -3.87 -15.95
CA GLN A 28 -24.40 -5.09 -15.24
C GLN A 28 -23.69 -6.09 -16.17
N VAL A 29 -22.53 -6.58 -15.75
CA VAL A 29 -21.68 -7.51 -16.48
C VAL A 29 -21.49 -8.77 -15.65
N SER A 30 -21.84 -9.92 -16.22
CA SER A 30 -21.58 -11.22 -15.59
C SER A 30 -20.15 -11.67 -15.86
N VAL A 31 -19.47 -12.14 -14.83
CA VAL A 31 -18.08 -12.61 -14.91
C VAL A 31 -18.05 -14.01 -15.55
N PRO A 32 -17.16 -14.30 -16.51
CA PRO A 32 -17.02 -15.64 -17.09
C PRO A 32 -16.68 -16.72 -16.06
N ALA A 33 -17.22 -17.93 -16.23
CA ALA A 33 -16.94 -19.05 -15.32
C ALA A 33 -15.44 -19.42 -15.29
N SER A 34 -14.74 -19.27 -16.42
CA SER A 34 -13.28 -19.45 -16.51
C SER A 34 -12.52 -18.51 -15.60
N THR A 35 -12.91 -17.23 -15.54
CA THR A 35 -12.33 -16.23 -14.64
C THR A 35 -12.56 -16.62 -13.18
N LEU A 36 -13.79 -17.02 -12.82
CA LEU A 36 -14.11 -17.44 -11.45
C LEU A 36 -13.27 -18.66 -11.02
N VAL A 37 -13.12 -19.66 -11.88
CA VAL A 37 -12.30 -20.85 -11.60
C VAL A 37 -10.83 -20.49 -11.47
N ALA A 38 -10.30 -19.61 -12.33
CA ALA A 38 -8.91 -19.18 -12.27
C ALA A 38 -8.61 -18.37 -11.00
N VAL A 39 -9.51 -17.47 -10.60
CA VAL A 39 -9.36 -16.70 -9.36
C VAL A 39 -9.47 -17.61 -8.14
N LEU A 40 -10.39 -18.58 -8.11
CA LEU A 40 -10.44 -19.61 -7.06
C LEU A 40 -9.14 -20.43 -6.99
N ALA A 41 -8.53 -20.74 -8.13
CA ALA A 41 -7.23 -21.41 -8.16
C ALA A 41 -6.11 -20.57 -7.53
N ALA A 42 -6.16 -19.23 -7.61
CA ALA A 42 -5.24 -18.33 -6.91
C ALA A 42 -5.40 -18.36 -5.37
N PHE A 43 -6.60 -18.74 -4.88
CA PHE A 43 -6.82 -19.10 -3.47
C PHE A 43 -6.37 -20.54 -3.15
N GLY A 44 -5.83 -21.29 -4.10
CA GLY A 44 -5.50 -22.71 -3.95
C GLY A 44 -6.73 -23.62 -3.91
N VAL A 45 -7.85 -23.19 -4.51
CA VAL A 45 -9.12 -23.92 -4.51
C VAL A 45 -9.40 -24.48 -5.90
N ALA A 46 -9.49 -25.80 -6.02
CA ALA A 46 -9.94 -26.46 -7.24
C ALA A 46 -11.45 -26.26 -7.44
N ALA A 47 -11.88 -25.86 -8.63
CA ALA A 47 -13.28 -25.54 -8.94
C ALA A 47 -13.71 -25.87 -10.38
N GLY A 48 -12.89 -26.63 -11.12
CA GLY A 48 -13.06 -26.91 -12.54
C GLY A 48 -14.29 -27.78 -12.85
N ASN A 49 -14.76 -28.59 -11.89
CA ASN A 49 -15.96 -29.40 -12.03
C ASN A 49 -16.79 -29.45 -10.73
N GLU A 50 -17.98 -30.05 -10.80
CA GLU A 50 -18.93 -30.10 -9.68
C GLU A 50 -18.39 -30.82 -8.45
N GLN A 51 -17.64 -31.91 -8.67
CA GLN A 51 -17.04 -32.69 -7.59
C GLN A 51 -16.01 -31.86 -6.82
N GLU A 52 -15.12 -31.18 -7.54
CA GLU A 52 -14.12 -30.28 -6.95
C GLU A 52 -14.79 -29.17 -6.13
N ARG A 53 -15.85 -28.55 -6.66
CA ARG A 53 -16.58 -27.49 -5.96
C ARG A 53 -17.25 -27.98 -4.68
N ASN A 54 -17.88 -29.15 -4.70
CA ASN A 54 -18.50 -29.74 -3.51
C ASN A 54 -17.46 -30.14 -2.45
N VAL A 55 -16.31 -30.67 -2.88
CA VAL A 55 -15.18 -30.94 -1.99
C VAL A 55 -14.66 -29.64 -1.36
N ALA A 56 -14.49 -28.59 -2.15
CA ALA A 56 -14.03 -27.28 -1.67
C ALA A 56 -15.01 -26.62 -0.68
N LEU A 57 -16.31 -26.65 -0.97
CA LEU A 57 -17.36 -26.15 -0.07
C LEU A 57 -17.35 -26.91 1.27
N THR A 58 -17.23 -28.24 1.20
CA THR A 58 -17.14 -29.09 2.40
C THR A 58 -15.86 -28.79 3.19
N ALA A 59 -14.72 -28.64 2.51
CA ALA A 59 -13.45 -28.30 3.13
C ALA A 59 -13.48 -26.90 3.80
N HIS A 60 -14.12 -25.92 3.17
CA HIS A 60 -14.31 -24.58 3.73
C HIS A 60 -15.15 -24.62 5.01
N LEU A 61 -16.27 -25.34 5.01
CA LEU A 61 -17.10 -25.53 6.21
C LEU A 61 -16.31 -26.23 7.33
N ARG A 62 -15.58 -27.29 6.99
CA ARG A 62 -14.74 -28.02 7.96
C ARG A 62 -13.60 -27.15 8.49
N SER A 63 -13.03 -26.28 7.68
CA SER A 63 -12.02 -25.30 8.11
C SER A 63 -12.59 -24.30 9.11
N TYR A 64 -13.85 -23.87 8.96
CA TYR A 64 -14.52 -23.02 9.94
C TYR A 64 -14.59 -23.74 11.30
N TRP A 65 -15.20 -24.93 11.32
CA TRP A 65 -15.38 -25.74 12.54
C TRP A 65 -14.07 -26.33 13.12
N GLY A 66 -13.00 -26.36 12.34
CA GLY A 66 -11.68 -26.80 12.79
C GLY A 66 -10.90 -25.72 13.54
N ARG A 67 -11.27 -24.45 13.42
CA ARG A 67 -10.62 -23.33 14.11
C ARG A 67 -11.23 -23.14 15.49
N ARG A 68 -10.41 -22.93 16.51
CA ARG A 68 -10.94 -22.67 17.87
C ARG A 68 -11.30 -21.20 18.12
N LEU A 69 -10.66 -20.30 17.38
CA LEU A 69 -10.89 -18.86 17.39
C LEU A 69 -10.93 -18.34 15.94
N PRO A 70 -11.57 -17.18 15.69
CA PRO A 70 -11.41 -16.46 14.44
C PRO A 70 -9.94 -16.16 14.16
N ALA A 71 -9.57 -16.09 12.88
CA ALA A 71 -8.18 -15.87 12.48
C ALA A 71 -7.65 -14.51 12.97
N THR A 72 -8.50 -13.49 12.98
CA THR A 72 -8.27 -12.20 13.63
C THR A 72 -9.60 -11.60 14.05
N LEU A 73 -9.59 -10.85 15.15
CA LEU A 73 -10.70 -10.01 15.56
C LEU A 73 -10.37 -8.56 15.27
N VAL A 74 -11.34 -7.84 14.73
CA VAL A 74 -11.24 -6.39 14.53
C VAL A 74 -12.47 -5.73 15.12
N GLY A 75 -12.25 -4.63 15.83
CA GLY A 75 -13.31 -3.81 16.38
C GLY A 75 -12.93 -2.34 16.40
N ARG A 76 -13.95 -1.51 16.64
CA ARG A 76 -13.79 -0.08 16.83
C ARG A 76 -13.86 0.25 18.30
N SER A 77 -13.09 1.24 18.72
CA SER A 77 -13.17 1.79 20.08
C SER A 77 -14.59 2.28 20.36
N GLY A 78 -15.15 1.90 21.50
CA GLY A 78 -16.52 2.19 21.89
C GLY A 78 -17.52 1.07 21.60
N ASP A 79 -17.22 0.16 20.66
CA ASP A 79 -18.13 -0.92 20.26
C ASP A 79 -17.89 -2.22 21.03
N GLN A 80 -18.97 -2.94 21.32
CA GLN A 80 -18.87 -4.31 21.82
C GLN A 80 -18.49 -5.26 20.68
N ILE A 81 -17.42 -6.04 20.87
CA ILE A 81 -16.88 -6.92 19.84
C ILE A 81 -17.34 -8.34 20.13
N ARG A 82 -18.29 -8.84 19.34
CA ARG A 82 -18.79 -10.21 19.44
C ARG A 82 -17.96 -11.15 18.57
N PHE A 83 -17.62 -12.32 19.09
CA PHE A 83 -16.90 -13.36 18.35
C PHE A 83 -17.34 -14.76 18.78
N TRP A 84 -17.11 -15.74 17.90
CA TRP A 84 -17.37 -17.15 18.19
C TRP A 84 -16.10 -17.85 18.69
N VAL A 85 -16.29 -18.97 19.36
CA VAL A 85 -15.25 -19.89 19.83
C VAL A 85 -15.72 -21.31 19.55
N HIS A 86 -14.83 -22.18 19.06
CA HIS A 86 -15.11 -23.61 18.92
C HIS A 86 -14.31 -24.44 19.92
N VAL A 87 -15.01 -25.35 20.58
CA VAL A 87 -14.43 -26.34 21.51
C VAL A 87 -15.07 -27.70 21.25
N THR A 88 -14.47 -28.77 21.77
CA THR A 88 -15.16 -30.08 21.78
C THR A 88 -16.48 -29.94 22.54
N HIS A 89 -17.55 -30.46 21.94
CA HIS A 89 -18.89 -30.27 22.49
C HIS A 89 -18.98 -30.84 23.90
N GLY A 90 -19.40 -29.99 24.86
CA GLY A 90 -19.45 -30.31 26.29
C GLY A 90 -18.26 -29.80 27.10
N ASP A 91 -17.14 -29.44 26.46
CA ASP A 91 -15.97 -28.89 27.16
C ASP A 91 -16.19 -27.42 27.55
N PRO A 92 -15.60 -26.96 28.67
CA PRO A 92 -15.62 -25.55 29.04
C PRO A 92 -14.77 -24.72 28.08
N ALA A 93 -15.18 -23.48 27.82
CA ALA A 93 -14.41 -22.48 27.08
C ALA A 93 -14.08 -21.30 27.99
N GLU A 94 -12.84 -21.21 28.45
CA GLU A 94 -12.34 -20.10 29.25
C GLU A 94 -11.63 -19.10 28.35
N VAL A 95 -12.04 -17.83 28.40
CA VAL A 95 -11.54 -16.79 27.49
C VAL A 95 -11.11 -15.57 28.28
N TRP A 96 -9.92 -15.05 27.97
CA TRP A 96 -9.41 -13.81 28.56
C TRP A 96 -8.70 -12.94 27.53
N LEU A 97 -8.50 -11.67 27.88
CA LEU A 97 -7.86 -10.68 27.02
C LEU A 97 -6.48 -10.31 27.58
N GLN A 98 -5.52 -10.14 26.69
CA GLN A 98 -4.23 -9.53 26.97
C GLN A 98 -4.08 -8.27 26.10
N LEU A 99 -3.94 -7.11 26.72
CA LEU A 99 -3.72 -5.84 26.06
C LEU A 99 -2.30 -5.77 25.46
N GLU A 100 -2.07 -4.77 24.61
CA GLU A 100 -0.79 -4.61 23.89
C GLU A 100 0.38 -4.32 24.84
N ASP A 101 0.11 -3.68 25.98
CA ASP A 101 1.08 -3.41 27.03
C ASP A 101 1.38 -4.62 27.94
N GLY A 102 0.72 -5.76 27.70
CA GLY A 102 0.86 -6.99 28.46
C GLY A 102 -0.14 -7.15 29.61
N THR A 103 -0.97 -6.13 29.89
CA THR A 103 -2.01 -6.20 30.93
C THR A 103 -3.02 -7.29 30.59
N VAL A 104 -3.29 -8.19 31.54
CA VAL A 104 -4.33 -9.21 31.39
C VAL A 104 -5.62 -8.71 32.02
N CYS A 105 -6.70 -8.71 31.26
CA CYS A 105 -8.01 -8.28 31.73
C CYS A 105 -9.08 -9.36 31.46
N GLY A 106 -10.01 -9.46 32.42
CA GLY A 106 -11.23 -10.25 32.27
C GLY A 106 -12.33 -9.44 31.59
N GLY A 107 -13.58 -9.72 31.94
CA GLY A 107 -14.74 -8.96 31.45
C GLY A 107 -15.26 -9.42 30.08
N ILE A 108 -14.66 -10.44 29.47
CA ILE A 108 -15.24 -11.14 28.34
C ILE A 108 -16.47 -11.90 28.82
N ARG A 109 -17.62 -11.61 28.24
CA ARG A 109 -18.90 -12.20 28.63
C ARG A 109 -19.35 -13.20 27.58
N GLN A 110 -19.62 -14.44 28.01
CA GLN A 110 -20.33 -15.39 27.16
C GLN A 110 -21.77 -14.93 26.93
N VAL A 111 -22.23 -15.01 25.69
CA VAL A 111 -23.60 -14.68 25.28
C VAL A 111 -24.26 -15.87 24.60
N ASP A 112 -25.58 -15.86 24.54
CA ASP A 112 -26.35 -16.95 23.94
C ASP A 112 -25.92 -17.19 22.49
N ASN A 113 -25.68 -18.47 22.21
CA ASN A 113 -25.40 -18.99 20.88
C ASN A 113 -26.27 -20.24 20.67
N PHE A 114 -27.01 -20.25 19.56
CA PHE A 114 -27.93 -21.34 19.19
C PHE A 114 -27.43 -22.15 17.99
N THR A 115 -26.18 -21.95 17.56
CA THR A 115 -25.54 -22.79 16.53
C THR A 115 -25.43 -24.23 17.03
N GLU A 116 -26.00 -25.18 16.28
CA GLU A 116 -25.93 -26.61 16.61
C GLU A 116 -24.48 -27.14 16.50
N PRO A 117 -24.10 -28.16 17.30
CA PRO A 117 -22.78 -28.78 17.20
C PRO A 117 -22.54 -29.44 15.83
N PHE A 118 -21.30 -29.44 15.38
CA PHE A 118 -20.87 -30.02 14.11
C PHE A 118 -20.01 -31.27 14.32
N ASP A 119 -20.26 -32.34 13.56
CA ASP A 119 -19.43 -33.54 13.56
C ASP A 119 -18.19 -33.35 12.68
N LEU A 120 -17.03 -33.15 13.30
CA LEU A 120 -15.74 -33.04 12.64
C LEU A 120 -14.96 -34.36 12.84
N ASP A 121 -15.14 -35.29 11.90
CA ASP A 121 -14.47 -36.60 11.86
C ASP A 121 -14.70 -37.48 13.10
N GLY A 122 -15.94 -37.55 13.58
CA GLY A 122 -16.33 -38.31 14.76
C GLY A 122 -16.17 -37.54 16.06
N ARG A 123 -15.70 -36.28 16.00
CA ARG A 123 -15.61 -35.36 17.14
C ARG A 123 -16.67 -34.27 16.99
N TRP A 124 -17.64 -34.26 17.88
CA TRP A 124 -18.60 -33.17 17.99
C TRP A 124 -17.91 -31.89 18.48
N VAL A 125 -18.06 -30.81 17.73
CA VAL A 125 -17.54 -29.48 18.02
C VAL A 125 -18.72 -28.55 18.31
N GLY A 126 -18.71 -27.88 19.46
CA GLY A 126 -19.71 -26.88 19.83
C GLY A 126 -19.19 -25.46 19.60
N GLU A 127 -20.11 -24.52 19.36
CA GLU A 127 -19.80 -23.10 19.20
C GLU A 127 -20.38 -22.27 20.35
N ALA A 128 -19.54 -21.46 20.99
CA ALA A 128 -19.94 -20.46 21.97
C ALA A 128 -19.70 -19.06 21.41
N SER A 129 -20.53 -18.08 21.82
CA SER A 129 -20.33 -16.67 21.49
C SER A 129 -19.84 -15.91 22.71
N PHE A 130 -18.88 -15.02 22.52
CA PHE A 130 -18.34 -14.13 23.55
C PHE A 130 -18.38 -12.68 23.08
N VAL A 131 -18.39 -11.75 24.03
CA VAL A 131 -18.36 -10.31 23.78
C VAL A 131 -17.22 -9.68 24.59
N VAL A 132 -16.35 -8.95 23.90
CA VAL A 132 -15.34 -8.08 24.50
C VAL A 132 -15.96 -6.71 24.82
N PRO A 133 -15.65 -6.10 25.98
CA PRO A 133 -16.07 -4.73 26.31
C PRO A 133 -15.62 -3.71 25.26
N GLY A 134 -16.37 -2.61 25.12
CA GLY A 134 -16.07 -1.57 24.13
C GLY A 134 -15.12 -0.47 24.61
N ASP A 135 -14.77 -0.45 25.89
CA ASP A 135 -13.88 0.53 26.52
C ASP A 135 -12.38 0.15 26.42
N LEU A 136 -12.02 -0.70 25.45
CA LEU A 136 -10.64 -1.09 25.24
C LEU A 136 -9.79 0.06 24.67
N PRO A 137 -8.51 0.15 25.07
CA PRO A 137 -7.59 1.09 24.43
C PRO A 137 -7.37 0.73 22.96
N LEU A 138 -6.95 1.71 22.17
CA LEU A 138 -6.56 1.48 20.78
C LEU A 138 -5.29 0.63 20.70
N GLY A 139 -5.28 -0.39 19.85
CA GLY A 139 -4.07 -1.15 19.61
C GLY A 139 -4.27 -2.61 19.20
N TYR A 140 -3.20 -3.37 19.42
CA TYR A 140 -3.07 -4.75 19.01
C TYR A 140 -2.99 -5.66 20.23
N HIS A 141 -4.15 -6.18 20.61
CA HIS A 141 -4.34 -7.04 21.77
C HIS A 141 -4.40 -8.50 21.33
N ARG A 142 -4.58 -9.40 22.30
CA ARG A 142 -4.68 -10.83 22.06
C ARG A 142 -5.79 -11.43 22.92
N VAL A 143 -6.71 -12.12 22.25
CA VAL A 143 -7.72 -12.94 22.93
C VAL A 143 -7.17 -14.34 23.04
N HIS A 144 -7.25 -14.91 24.24
CA HIS A 144 -6.77 -16.24 24.57
C HIS A 144 -7.95 -17.13 24.93
N LEU A 145 -7.88 -18.39 24.51
CA LEU A 145 -8.86 -19.43 24.79
C LEU A 145 -8.15 -20.60 25.45
N ARG A 146 -8.69 -21.08 26.57
CA ARG A 146 -8.32 -22.35 27.18
C ARG A 146 -9.53 -23.27 27.25
N SER A 147 -9.33 -24.51 26.80
CA SER A 147 -10.34 -25.57 26.88
C SER A 147 -9.66 -26.94 26.85
N ALA A 148 -10.07 -27.85 27.74
CA ALA A 148 -9.49 -29.18 27.95
C ALA A 148 -7.94 -29.20 28.05
N GLY A 149 -7.34 -28.21 28.72
CA GLY A 149 -5.88 -28.14 28.92
C GLY A 149 -5.06 -27.69 27.71
N THR A 150 -5.72 -27.27 26.63
CA THR A 150 -5.07 -26.67 25.45
C THR A 150 -5.38 -25.18 25.39
N GLU A 151 -4.40 -24.39 24.96
CA GLU A 151 -4.47 -22.94 24.90
C GLU A 151 -4.18 -22.46 23.47
N ASP A 152 -5.04 -21.57 22.96
CA ASP A 152 -4.92 -20.93 21.66
C ASP A 152 -5.15 -19.44 21.80
N SER A 153 -4.69 -18.66 20.81
CA SER A 153 -4.89 -17.21 20.83
C SER A 153 -5.04 -16.62 19.44
N THR A 154 -5.68 -15.46 19.38
CA THR A 154 -5.86 -14.68 18.16
C THR A 154 -5.64 -13.20 18.43
N ALA A 155 -5.19 -12.44 17.42
CA ALA A 155 -5.09 -10.99 17.55
C ALA A 155 -6.48 -10.35 17.66
N LEU A 156 -6.56 -9.33 18.51
CA LEU A 156 -7.67 -8.38 18.55
C LEU A 156 -7.13 -7.00 18.20
N VAL A 157 -7.60 -6.44 17.08
CA VAL A 157 -7.25 -5.10 16.62
C VAL A 157 -8.36 -4.13 17.01
N VAL A 158 -8.08 -3.22 17.93
CA VAL A 158 -9.01 -2.15 18.33
C VAL A 158 -8.58 -0.87 17.63
N THR A 159 -9.44 -0.38 16.75
CA THR A 159 -9.18 0.73 15.83
C THR A 159 -9.98 1.97 16.25
N PRO A 160 -9.52 3.19 15.94
CA PRO A 160 -10.33 4.37 16.19
C PRO A 160 -11.61 4.32 15.36
N ASP A 161 -12.73 4.73 15.95
CA ASP A 161 -13.99 4.87 15.22
C ASP A 161 -13.85 5.97 14.15
N TRP A 162 -13.26 7.10 14.53
CA TRP A 162 -12.97 8.24 13.65
C TRP A 162 -11.53 8.72 13.81
N LEU A 163 -10.79 8.82 12.70
CA LEU A 163 -9.40 9.33 12.67
C LEU A 163 -9.35 10.86 12.73
N GLY A 164 -9.97 11.51 11.75
CA GLY A 164 -9.99 12.96 11.62
C GLY A 164 -8.70 13.62 11.15
N VAL A 165 -8.60 14.92 11.39
CA VAL A 165 -7.38 15.69 11.10
C VAL A 165 -6.52 15.81 12.37
N PRO A 166 -5.18 15.79 12.25
CA PRO A 166 -4.28 15.95 13.39
C PRO A 166 -4.51 17.28 14.14
N GLU A 167 -4.41 17.26 15.47
CA GLU A 167 -4.61 18.45 16.34
C GLU A 167 -3.76 19.66 15.92
N ARG A 168 -2.52 19.40 15.47
CA ARG A 168 -1.58 20.41 14.95
C ARG A 168 -2.08 21.19 13.74
N LEU A 169 -3.01 20.60 12.97
CA LEU A 169 -3.68 21.31 11.89
C LEU A 169 -4.84 22.16 12.44
N GLY A 170 -5.59 21.63 13.41
CA GLY A 170 -6.78 22.29 13.97
C GLY A 170 -7.91 22.40 12.94
N ALA A 171 -8.81 23.38 13.11
CA ALA A 171 -9.98 23.58 12.25
C ALA A 171 -9.70 24.41 10.98
N ARG A 172 -8.45 24.51 10.52
CA ARG A 172 -8.07 25.35 9.38
C ARG A 172 -7.84 24.53 8.12
N ARG A 173 -8.09 25.16 6.96
CA ARG A 173 -7.64 24.62 5.67
C ARG A 173 -6.12 24.71 5.59
N ALA A 174 -5.49 23.65 5.11
CA ALA A 174 -4.07 23.62 4.75
C ALA A 174 -3.91 23.62 3.23
N TRP A 175 -2.76 24.10 2.78
CA TRP A 175 -2.34 23.95 1.39
C TRP A 175 -0.87 23.48 1.37
N GLY A 176 -0.48 22.82 0.30
CA GLY A 176 0.87 22.30 0.13
C GLY A 176 1.22 22.09 -1.33
N LEU A 177 2.45 21.70 -1.59
CA LEU A 177 2.91 21.35 -2.94
C LEU A 177 2.86 19.83 -3.12
N SER A 178 2.34 19.38 -4.26
CA SER A 178 2.56 18.01 -4.72
C SER A 178 3.76 17.99 -5.67
N THR A 179 4.71 17.08 -5.44
CA THR A 179 5.95 17.01 -6.22
C THR A 179 6.37 15.59 -6.53
N GLN A 180 6.87 15.41 -7.75
CA GLN A 180 7.61 14.22 -8.14
C GLN A 180 9.08 14.45 -7.78
N LEU A 181 9.50 14.04 -6.58
CA LEU A 181 10.78 14.38 -5.96
C LEU A 181 11.95 14.07 -6.90
N TYR A 182 11.90 12.95 -7.61
CA TYR A 182 12.97 12.56 -8.55
C TYR A 182 13.23 13.62 -9.64
N SER A 183 12.24 14.46 -9.98
CA SER A 183 12.37 15.52 -10.98
C SER A 183 12.87 16.87 -10.43
N VAL A 184 12.79 17.10 -9.12
CA VAL A 184 13.18 18.37 -8.49
C VAL A 184 14.66 18.35 -8.09
N ARG A 185 15.48 19.13 -8.79
CA ARG A 185 16.94 19.11 -8.65
C ARG A 185 17.49 20.43 -8.13
N SER A 186 18.45 20.35 -7.22
CA SER A 186 19.34 21.45 -6.83
C SER A 186 20.69 21.36 -7.57
N ARG A 187 21.55 22.36 -7.33
CA ARG A 187 22.96 22.33 -7.79
C ARG A 187 23.79 21.23 -7.12
N GLN A 188 23.28 20.60 -6.07
CA GLN A 188 23.98 19.54 -5.34
C GLN A 188 23.44 18.15 -5.67
N SER A 189 22.24 18.04 -6.26
CA SER A 189 21.64 16.78 -6.72
C SER A 189 22.58 15.96 -7.61
N TRP A 190 22.54 14.65 -7.43
CA TRP A 190 23.28 13.70 -8.26
C TRP A 190 22.45 13.33 -9.50
N GLY A 191 22.05 14.34 -10.27
CA GLY A 191 21.21 14.19 -11.47
C GLY A 191 19.71 13.92 -11.22
N VAL A 192 19.35 13.51 -10.01
CA VAL A 192 17.98 13.22 -9.55
C VAL A 192 17.77 13.92 -8.20
N GLY A 193 16.56 14.40 -7.95
CA GLY A 193 16.20 14.94 -6.63
C GLY A 193 16.31 13.90 -5.52
N ASP A 194 16.72 14.34 -4.33
CA ASP A 194 16.93 13.48 -3.16
C ASP A 194 16.45 14.11 -1.85
N LEU A 195 16.61 13.41 -0.73
CA LEU A 195 16.02 13.84 0.55
C LEU A 195 16.57 15.18 1.07
N THR A 196 17.78 15.60 0.67
CA THR A 196 18.23 16.96 0.96
C THR A 196 17.48 17.99 0.12
N ASP A 197 17.22 17.68 -1.16
CA ASP A 197 16.42 18.57 -2.03
C ASP A 197 14.97 18.70 -1.50
N LEU A 198 14.41 17.61 -0.98
CA LEU A 198 13.10 17.62 -0.32
C LEU A 198 13.11 18.49 0.95
N THR A 199 14.17 18.40 1.76
CA THR A 199 14.35 19.26 2.95
C THR A 199 14.40 20.73 2.57
N ASP A 200 15.21 21.08 1.56
CA ASP A 200 15.34 22.45 1.07
C ASP A 200 14.01 22.98 0.53
N LEU A 201 13.27 22.15 -0.23
CA LEU A 201 11.96 22.50 -0.75
C LEU A 201 10.95 22.74 0.37
N ALA A 202 10.95 21.92 1.43
CA ALA A 202 10.05 22.05 2.56
C ALA A 202 10.32 23.34 3.34
N VAL A 203 11.59 23.61 3.66
CA VAL A 203 11.98 24.84 4.36
C VAL A 203 11.64 26.07 3.53
N TRP A 204 11.92 26.04 2.23
CA TRP A 204 11.62 27.15 1.33
C TRP A 204 10.11 27.42 1.24
N SER A 205 9.30 26.40 0.97
CA SER A 205 7.85 26.57 0.79
C SER A 205 7.14 26.97 2.08
N ALA A 206 7.54 26.41 3.22
CA ALA A 206 7.04 26.82 4.53
C ALA A 206 7.38 28.28 4.83
N CYS A 207 8.67 28.64 4.80
CA CYS A 207 9.12 29.97 5.22
C CYS A 207 8.73 31.10 4.26
N ARG A 208 8.59 30.83 2.95
CA ARG A 208 8.29 31.86 1.95
C ARG A 208 6.82 31.94 1.57
N HIS A 209 6.09 30.84 1.68
CA HIS A 209 4.72 30.77 1.19
C HIS A 209 3.72 30.30 2.26
N GLY A 210 4.18 29.81 3.41
CA GLY A 210 3.29 29.28 4.46
C GLY A 210 2.65 27.95 4.05
N ALA A 211 3.35 27.13 3.25
CA ALA A 211 2.89 25.78 2.92
C ALA A 211 2.90 24.90 4.18
N ASP A 212 1.87 24.06 4.34
CA ASP A 212 1.71 23.17 5.49
C ASP A 212 2.21 21.75 5.26
N TYR A 213 2.39 21.38 3.99
CA TYR A 213 2.87 20.07 3.61
C TYR A 213 3.56 20.03 2.25
N LEU A 214 4.33 18.96 2.04
CA LEU A 214 4.75 18.49 0.72
C LEU A 214 4.24 17.06 0.50
N LEU A 215 3.39 16.86 -0.51
CA LEU A 215 3.03 15.54 -1.01
C LEU A 215 4.11 15.09 -2.00
N VAL A 216 4.68 13.92 -1.78
CA VAL A 216 5.71 13.35 -2.67
C VAL A 216 5.20 12.09 -3.36
N ASN A 217 5.75 11.78 -4.54
CA ASN A 217 5.58 10.46 -5.14
C ASN A 217 6.00 9.33 -4.20
N PRO A 218 5.56 8.08 -4.44
CA PRO A 218 6.02 6.96 -3.63
C PRO A 218 7.55 6.86 -3.62
N LEU A 219 8.14 6.79 -2.43
CA LEU A 219 9.59 6.70 -2.23
C LEU A 219 10.08 5.26 -2.06
N HIS A 220 9.20 4.30 -2.34
CA HIS A 220 9.38 2.86 -2.22
C HIS A 220 10.62 2.34 -2.94
N ALA A 221 11.24 1.30 -2.38
CA ALA A 221 12.45 0.71 -2.91
C ALA A 221 12.23 0.16 -4.33
N ALA A 222 13.19 0.42 -5.21
CA ALA A 222 13.32 -0.26 -6.50
C ALA A 222 14.34 -1.42 -6.37
N ALA A 223 14.36 -2.31 -7.35
CA ALA A 223 15.39 -3.36 -7.42
C ALA A 223 16.80 -2.72 -7.48
N PRO A 224 17.81 -3.30 -6.81
CA PRO A 224 19.19 -2.78 -6.84
C PRO A 224 19.91 -3.05 -8.16
N THR A 225 19.23 -3.67 -9.14
CA THR A 225 19.74 -4.03 -10.46
C THR A 225 19.48 -2.93 -11.49
N LEU A 226 20.18 -2.99 -12.62
CA LEU A 226 19.95 -2.10 -13.77
C LEU A 226 19.20 -2.83 -14.89
N PRO A 227 18.30 -2.15 -15.64
CA PRO A 227 17.84 -0.78 -15.40
C PRO A 227 16.99 -0.67 -14.13
N MET A 228 17.02 0.47 -13.47
CA MET A 228 16.21 0.73 -12.29
C MET A 228 14.79 1.14 -12.71
N GLU A 229 13.78 0.49 -12.14
CA GLU A 229 12.37 0.77 -12.43
C GLU A 229 12.06 2.28 -12.30
N PRO A 230 11.65 2.96 -13.41
CA PRO A 230 11.34 4.38 -13.37
C PRO A 230 10.03 4.71 -12.66
N SER A 231 9.05 3.79 -12.67
CA SER A 231 7.74 4.00 -12.06
C SER A 231 7.79 3.83 -10.53
N PRO A 232 7.42 4.85 -9.74
CA PRO A 232 7.32 4.69 -8.29
C PRO A 232 6.13 3.81 -7.86
N TYR A 233 5.23 3.46 -8.79
CA TYR A 233 4.03 2.63 -8.54
C TYR A 233 4.24 1.15 -8.81
N LEU A 234 5.42 0.73 -9.27
CA LEU A 234 5.81 -0.68 -9.39
C LEU A 234 7.09 -0.99 -8.60
N PRO A 235 7.13 -0.70 -7.28
CA PRO A 235 8.34 -0.88 -6.48
C PRO A 235 8.64 -2.35 -6.19
N THR A 236 9.89 -2.64 -5.82
CA THR A 236 10.27 -3.97 -5.32
C THR A 236 9.76 -4.21 -3.89
N SER A 237 9.62 -3.15 -3.10
CA SER A 237 9.05 -3.20 -1.75
C SER A 237 8.36 -1.89 -1.42
N ARG A 238 7.17 -1.96 -0.81
CA ARG A 238 6.47 -0.77 -0.29
C ARG A 238 6.85 -0.41 1.14
N ARG A 239 7.56 -1.31 1.83
CA ARG A 239 8.02 -1.08 3.20
C ARG A 239 9.36 -0.34 3.26
N PHE A 240 10.25 -0.65 2.32
CA PHE A 240 11.60 -0.11 2.27
C PHE A 240 11.71 1.02 1.25
N VAL A 241 12.74 1.85 1.38
CA VAL A 241 12.87 3.12 0.65
C VAL A 241 13.93 3.00 -0.44
N ASN A 242 13.74 3.72 -1.56
CA ASN A 242 14.68 3.71 -2.68
C ASN A 242 16.00 4.42 -2.32
N PRO A 243 17.14 3.72 -2.38
CA PRO A 243 18.44 4.33 -2.09
C PRO A 243 18.85 5.40 -3.11
N LEU A 244 18.14 5.53 -4.24
CA LEU A 244 18.29 6.66 -5.15
C LEU A 244 18.08 8.01 -4.44
N TYR A 245 17.22 8.09 -3.43
CA TYR A 245 16.93 9.33 -2.70
C TYR A 245 17.93 9.66 -1.59
N LEU A 246 18.98 8.84 -1.36
CA LEU A 246 20.02 9.19 -0.40
C LEU A 246 20.91 10.33 -0.90
N ARG A 247 21.14 11.34 -0.06
CA ARG A 247 22.26 12.26 -0.23
C ARG A 247 23.50 11.66 0.43
N VAL A 248 24.50 11.29 -0.36
CA VAL A 248 25.77 10.71 0.15
C VAL A 248 26.45 11.67 1.14
N GLU A 249 26.47 12.96 0.82
CA GLU A 249 27.14 13.98 1.61
C GLU A 249 26.44 14.31 2.94
N ALA A 250 25.19 13.87 3.12
CA ALA A 250 24.44 14.06 4.35
C ALA A 250 24.66 12.92 5.37
N ILE A 251 25.38 11.86 4.98
CA ILE A 251 25.76 10.78 5.90
C ILE A 251 26.89 11.28 6.80
N PRO A 252 26.78 11.20 8.14
CA PRO A 252 27.82 11.71 9.06
C PRO A 252 29.22 11.18 8.75
N GLU A 253 29.33 9.89 8.45
CA GLU A 253 30.60 9.24 8.13
C GLU A 253 31.26 9.76 6.83
N PHE A 254 30.55 10.52 5.99
CA PHE A 254 31.15 11.18 4.82
C PHE A 254 32.23 12.20 5.20
N ALA A 255 32.11 12.85 6.37
CA ALA A 255 33.08 13.86 6.83
C ALA A 255 34.48 13.26 7.05
N GLU A 256 34.53 12.02 7.55
CA GLU A 256 35.74 11.25 7.86
C GLU A 256 36.32 10.51 6.63
N LEU A 257 35.67 10.59 5.48
CA LEU A 257 36.13 9.93 4.27
C LEU A 257 37.42 10.60 3.74
N GLY A 258 38.52 9.84 3.70
CA GLY A 258 39.81 10.35 3.19
C GLY A 258 39.79 10.73 1.70
N LYS A 259 39.11 9.96 0.85
CA LYS A 259 39.08 10.14 -0.63
C LYS A 259 37.85 10.89 -1.14
N ARG A 260 37.43 11.98 -0.48
CA ARG A 260 36.26 12.81 -0.89
C ARG A 260 36.34 13.34 -2.32
N GLY A 261 37.54 13.54 -2.87
CA GLY A 261 37.72 13.97 -4.27
C GLY A 261 37.08 13.03 -5.29
N ARG A 262 37.14 11.70 -5.06
CA ARG A 262 36.49 10.70 -5.92
C ARG A 262 34.98 10.82 -5.90
N VAL A 263 34.38 11.03 -4.73
CA VAL A 263 32.93 11.21 -4.57
C VAL A 263 32.46 12.49 -5.28
N ARG A 264 33.20 13.59 -5.12
CA ARG A 264 32.91 14.85 -5.83
C ARG A 264 32.97 14.67 -7.35
N GLN A 265 33.95 13.93 -7.86
CA GLN A 265 34.06 13.64 -9.29
C GLN A 265 32.87 12.82 -9.79
N LEU A 266 32.49 11.74 -9.10
CA LEU A 266 31.31 10.94 -9.44
C LEU A 266 30.05 11.82 -9.53
N ARG A 267 29.82 12.69 -8.55
CA ARG A 267 28.70 13.64 -8.57
C ARG A 267 28.77 14.58 -9.76
N SER A 268 29.91 15.24 -9.96
CA SER A 268 30.09 16.21 -11.05
C SER A 268 29.88 15.56 -12.43
N ASP A 269 30.27 14.31 -12.61
CA ASP A 269 30.10 13.58 -13.86
C ASP A 269 28.61 13.33 -14.17
N VAL A 270 27.83 12.93 -13.17
CA VAL A 270 26.38 12.78 -13.29
C VAL A 270 25.70 14.13 -13.54
N GLN A 271 26.09 15.18 -12.82
CA GLN A 271 25.55 16.53 -13.00
C GLN A 271 25.79 17.08 -14.41
N ARG A 272 26.99 16.90 -14.97
CA ARG A 272 27.30 17.33 -16.35
C ARG A 272 26.45 16.61 -17.39
N ARG A 273 26.14 15.33 -17.17
CA ARG A 273 25.22 14.58 -18.05
C ARG A 273 23.81 15.11 -17.90
N ALA A 274 23.32 15.21 -16.67
CA ALA A 274 21.94 15.62 -16.37
C ALA A 274 21.65 17.07 -16.79
N ALA A 275 22.66 17.92 -17.02
CA ALA A 275 22.51 19.26 -17.58
C ALA A 275 22.40 19.28 -19.13
N ARG A 276 22.60 18.14 -19.79
CA ARG A 276 22.59 17.99 -21.27
C ARG A 276 21.44 17.12 -21.78
N VAL A 277 20.61 16.59 -20.88
CA VAL A 277 19.48 15.72 -21.23
C VAL A 277 18.24 16.24 -20.52
N ASP A 278 17.12 16.22 -21.24
CA ASP A 278 15.82 16.65 -20.71
C ASP A 278 15.10 15.53 -19.94
N SER A 279 15.65 14.30 -19.97
CA SER A 279 15.17 13.14 -19.23
C SER A 279 16.01 12.83 -17.99
N ILE A 280 15.46 11.98 -17.10
CA ILE A 280 16.10 11.58 -15.85
C ILE A 280 16.85 10.26 -16.06
N ASP A 281 18.18 10.30 -15.92
CA ASP A 281 19.08 9.14 -16.02
C ASP A 281 19.29 8.51 -14.63
N ARG A 282 18.33 7.66 -14.22
CA ARG A 282 18.31 6.98 -12.91
C ARG A 282 19.48 6.01 -12.75
N ASP A 283 19.76 5.22 -13.78
CA ASP A 283 20.80 4.19 -13.76
C ASP A 283 22.18 4.78 -13.49
N ARG A 284 22.51 5.88 -14.18
CA ARG A 284 23.80 6.54 -14.01
C ARG A 284 23.91 7.24 -12.65
N ALA A 285 22.82 7.85 -12.18
CA ALA A 285 22.76 8.43 -10.85
C ALA A 285 22.95 7.36 -9.77
N TRP A 286 22.24 6.23 -9.89
CA TRP A 286 22.35 5.12 -8.96
C TRP A 286 23.75 4.50 -8.96
N ALA A 287 24.31 4.18 -10.14
CA ALA A 287 25.65 3.62 -10.24
C ALA A 287 26.72 4.51 -9.57
N ALA A 288 26.62 5.82 -9.76
CA ALA A 288 27.52 6.78 -9.12
C ALA A 288 27.30 6.85 -7.59
N LYS A 289 26.04 6.93 -7.12
CA LYS A 289 25.70 6.95 -5.69
C LYS A 289 26.15 5.67 -5.01
N ARG A 290 25.84 4.49 -5.55
CA ARG A 290 26.26 3.18 -5.04
C ARG A 290 27.77 3.11 -4.86
N ALA A 291 28.54 3.51 -5.87
CA ALA A 291 30.00 3.54 -5.79
C ALA A 291 30.54 4.48 -4.69
N ALA A 292 29.84 5.59 -4.41
CA ALA A 292 30.20 6.49 -3.32
C ALA A 292 29.76 5.96 -1.94
N LEU A 293 28.57 5.38 -1.85
CA LEU A 293 28.02 4.75 -0.66
C LEU A 293 28.89 3.59 -0.17
N GLU A 294 29.41 2.76 -1.08
CA GLU A 294 30.39 1.70 -0.73
C GLU A 294 31.66 2.25 -0.08
N LEU A 295 32.10 3.46 -0.45
CA LEU A 295 33.26 4.11 0.17
C LEU A 295 32.92 4.62 1.57
N VAL A 296 31.72 5.18 1.74
CA VAL A 296 31.24 5.71 3.03
C VAL A 296 30.94 4.58 4.02
N HIS A 297 30.34 3.47 3.58
CA HIS A 297 30.03 2.32 4.44
C HIS A 297 31.26 1.70 5.11
N ARG A 298 32.44 1.81 4.49
CA ARG A 298 33.73 1.33 5.04
C ARG A 298 34.34 2.26 6.09
N VAL A 299 33.82 3.48 6.23
CA VAL A 299 34.30 4.42 7.23
C VAL A 299 33.82 3.94 8.61
N PRO A 300 34.71 3.79 9.61
CA PRO A 300 34.31 3.39 10.94
C PRO A 300 33.29 4.36 11.53
N ARG A 301 32.19 3.82 12.05
CA ARG A 301 31.17 4.58 12.78
C ARG A 301 31.67 4.90 14.19
N SER A 302 31.18 5.99 14.76
CA SER A 302 31.38 6.26 16.19
C SER A 302 30.61 5.24 17.03
N ALA A 303 30.98 5.07 18.30
CA ALA A 303 30.32 4.12 19.20
C ALA A 303 28.80 4.35 19.29
N GLY A 304 28.36 5.61 19.38
CA GLY A 304 26.93 5.95 19.40
C GLY A 304 26.20 5.61 18.10
N ARG A 305 26.87 5.78 16.95
CA ARG A 305 26.31 5.43 15.63
C ARG A 305 26.21 3.91 15.47
N GLU A 306 27.16 3.15 16.00
CA GLU A 306 27.07 1.68 16.00
C GLU A 306 25.87 1.18 16.83
N LEU A 307 25.66 1.75 18.02
CA LEU A 307 24.50 1.44 18.86
C LEU A 307 23.17 1.82 18.17
N ALA A 308 23.11 2.99 17.53
CA ALA A 308 21.93 3.41 16.78
C ALA A 308 21.61 2.48 15.60
N TYR A 309 22.63 2.03 14.88
CA TYR A 309 22.46 1.06 13.80
C TYR A 309 21.99 -0.31 14.31
N ALA A 310 22.55 -0.78 15.44
CA ALA A 310 22.08 -2.02 16.08
C ALA A 310 20.61 -1.91 16.49
N ALA A 311 20.20 -0.79 17.11
CA ALA A 311 18.81 -0.54 17.50
C ALA A 311 17.87 -0.46 16.29
N PHE A 312 18.30 0.14 15.17
CA PHE A 312 17.56 0.14 13.91
C PHE A 312 17.31 -1.29 13.43
N ARG A 313 18.35 -2.13 13.41
CA ARG A 313 18.24 -3.53 12.98
C ARG A 313 17.29 -4.34 13.86
N GLU A 314 17.37 -4.16 15.18
CA GLU A 314 16.47 -4.81 16.13
C GLU A 314 15.01 -4.38 15.91
N ARG A 315 14.76 -3.08 15.73
CA ARG A 315 13.44 -2.52 15.48
C ARG A 315 12.81 -3.02 14.19
N GLU A 316 13.57 -3.08 13.10
CA GLU A 316 13.05 -3.54 11.81
C GLU A 316 12.93 -5.06 11.73
N GLY A 317 13.81 -5.77 12.44
CA GLY A 317 13.79 -7.22 12.60
C GLY A 317 14.00 -8.00 11.30
N ARG A 318 13.49 -9.23 11.29
CA ARG A 318 13.62 -10.17 10.17
C ARG A 318 13.24 -9.60 8.79
N PRO A 319 12.16 -8.80 8.63
CA PRO A 319 11.85 -8.24 7.31
C PRO A 319 12.94 -7.36 6.69
N LEU A 320 13.74 -6.66 7.50
CA LEU A 320 14.93 -5.95 7.00
C LEU A 320 16.01 -6.92 6.53
N ASP A 321 16.20 -8.02 7.25
CA ASP A 321 17.13 -9.08 6.89
C ASP A 321 16.72 -9.77 5.58
N ASP A 322 15.44 -10.07 5.42
CA ASP A 322 14.87 -10.66 4.21
C ASP A 322 15.05 -9.71 3.02
N PHE A 323 14.67 -8.43 3.15
CA PHE A 323 14.88 -7.42 2.09
C PHE A 323 16.35 -7.26 1.71
N ALA A 324 17.24 -7.10 2.69
CA ALA A 324 18.66 -6.92 2.42
C ALA A 324 19.30 -8.17 1.79
N THR A 325 18.85 -9.36 2.18
CA THR A 325 19.29 -10.64 1.60
C THR A 325 18.78 -10.77 0.17
N TRP A 326 17.51 -10.43 -0.09
CA TRP A 326 16.95 -10.37 -1.43
C TRP A 326 17.75 -9.42 -2.32
N CYS A 327 18.09 -8.22 -1.84
CA CYS A 327 18.89 -7.27 -2.63
C CYS A 327 20.26 -7.86 -3.02
N ALA A 328 20.96 -8.51 -2.09
CA ALA A 328 22.24 -9.16 -2.37
C ALA A 328 22.11 -10.37 -3.32
N LEU A 329 21.00 -11.12 -3.25
CA LEU A 329 20.68 -12.19 -4.19
C LEU A 329 20.35 -11.63 -5.58
N ALA A 330 19.56 -10.57 -5.66
CA ALA A 330 19.17 -9.93 -6.90
C ALA A 330 20.37 -9.34 -7.66
N GLU A 331 21.35 -8.76 -6.95
CA GLU A 331 22.60 -8.30 -7.55
C GLU A 331 23.41 -9.45 -8.18
N ARG A 332 23.24 -10.69 -7.69
CA ARG A 332 23.97 -11.87 -8.16
C ARG A 332 23.25 -12.64 -9.26
N PHE A 333 21.93 -12.79 -9.15
CA PHE A 333 21.12 -13.67 -10.00
C PHE A 333 20.10 -12.92 -10.87
N GLY A 334 20.00 -11.59 -10.75
CA GLY A 334 18.93 -10.79 -11.33
C GLY A 334 17.72 -10.67 -10.39
N ALA A 335 16.84 -9.70 -10.63
CA ALA A 335 15.69 -9.43 -9.75
C ALA A 335 14.64 -10.56 -9.76
N ASP A 336 14.45 -11.26 -10.89
CA ASP A 336 13.49 -12.36 -11.03
C ASP A 336 13.88 -13.57 -10.18
N TRP A 337 13.30 -13.63 -8.98
CA TRP A 337 13.56 -14.68 -8.01
C TRP A 337 13.03 -16.05 -8.45
N HIS A 338 12.07 -16.11 -9.38
CA HIS A 338 11.58 -17.38 -9.93
C HIS A 338 12.66 -18.13 -10.74
N ARG A 339 13.70 -17.41 -11.19
CA ARG A 339 14.84 -17.99 -11.93
C ARG A 339 16.03 -18.35 -11.03
N TRP A 340 15.94 -18.05 -9.74
CA TRP A 340 17.01 -18.40 -8.80
C TRP A 340 17.03 -19.91 -8.55
N PRO A 341 18.15 -20.46 -8.06
CA PRO A 341 18.18 -21.84 -7.58
C PRO A 341 17.07 -22.10 -6.55
N ASP A 342 16.38 -23.25 -6.63
CA ASP A 342 15.22 -23.60 -5.78
C ASP A 342 15.46 -23.36 -4.29
N SER A 343 16.68 -23.64 -3.80
CA SER A 343 17.08 -23.41 -2.40
C SER A 343 17.08 -21.94 -1.94
N LEU A 344 16.87 -20.99 -2.86
CA LEU A 344 16.87 -19.55 -2.65
C LEU A 344 15.53 -18.89 -2.98
N GLN A 345 14.58 -19.62 -3.57
CA GLN A 345 13.30 -19.07 -4.04
C GLN A 345 12.34 -18.75 -2.90
N HIS A 346 12.48 -19.40 -1.74
CA HIS A 346 11.65 -19.12 -0.56
C HIS A 346 12.49 -18.49 0.56
N PRO A 347 12.06 -17.38 1.19
CA PRO A 347 12.83 -16.68 2.23
C PRO A 347 13.15 -17.57 3.45
N GLY A 348 12.27 -18.53 3.75
CA GLY A 348 12.47 -19.55 4.79
C GLY A 348 13.42 -20.70 4.45
N ALA A 349 13.97 -20.78 3.23
CA ALA A 349 14.82 -21.90 2.82
C ALA A 349 16.23 -21.83 3.41
N GLU A 350 16.82 -22.98 3.76
CA GLU A 350 18.18 -23.06 4.33
C GLU A 350 19.28 -22.50 3.39
N GLY A 351 19.03 -22.49 2.08
CA GLY A 351 19.96 -21.90 1.12
C GLY A 351 20.12 -20.39 1.32
N VAL A 352 19.04 -19.69 1.70
CA VAL A 352 19.01 -18.25 1.94
C VAL A 352 19.84 -17.89 3.17
N ALA A 353 19.64 -18.60 4.28
CA ALA A 353 20.43 -18.42 5.50
C ALA A 353 21.93 -18.64 5.23
N ARG A 354 22.29 -19.74 4.55
CA ARG A 354 23.68 -20.02 4.16
C ARG A 354 24.26 -18.97 3.21
N PHE A 355 23.45 -18.39 2.32
CA PHE A 355 23.88 -17.30 1.46
C PHE A 355 24.21 -16.05 2.27
N ALA A 356 23.33 -15.65 3.20
CA ALA A 356 23.52 -14.48 4.04
C ALA A 356 24.77 -14.61 4.94
N GLU A 357 25.00 -15.79 5.53
CA GLU A 357 26.20 -16.09 6.32
C GLU A 357 27.49 -16.00 5.50
N LYS A 358 27.46 -16.39 4.22
CA LYS A 358 28.62 -16.33 3.32
C LYS A 358 28.89 -14.94 2.76
N HIS A 359 27.89 -14.05 2.74
CA HIS A 359 28.00 -12.71 2.16
C HIS A 359 27.58 -11.60 3.14
N PRO A 360 28.11 -11.58 4.38
CA PRO A 360 27.62 -10.69 5.44
C PRO A 360 27.78 -9.22 5.08
N HIS A 361 28.85 -8.85 4.36
CA HIS A 361 29.08 -7.47 3.93
C HIS A 361 28.07 -6.99 2.88
N ALA A 362 27.67 -7.84 1.93
CA ALA A 362 26.72 -7.48 0.90
C ALA A 362 25.32 -7.25 1.50
N VAL A 363 24.91 -8.15 2.39
CA VAL A 363 23.63 -8.01 3.11
C VAL A 363 23.67 -6.79 4.05
N ASP A 364 24.74 -6.61 4.83
CA ASP A 364 24.87 -5.47 5.74
C ASP A 364 24.87 -4.12 5.00
N PHE A 365 25.44 -4.05 3.79
CA PHE A 365 25.41 -2.82 2.99
C PHE A 365 23.96 -2.37 2.69
N HIS A 366 23.07 -3.29 2.31
CA HIS A 366 21.66 -2.99 2.06
C HIS A 366 20.90 -2.64 3.34
N ARG A 367 21.19 -3.31 4.47
CA ARG A 367 20.64 -2.94 5.78
C ARG A 367 21.05 -1.52 6.18
N TRP A 368 22.33 -1.20 6.03
CA TRP A 368 22.90 0.10 6.36
C TRP A 368 22.31 1.22 5.48
N MET A 369 22.07 0.98 4.20
CA MET A 369 21.41 1.96 3.32
C MET A 369 19.99 2.29 3.80
N GLN A 370 19.20 1.29 4.21
CA GLN A 370 17.87 1.54 4.78
C GLN A 370 17.94 2.34 6.09
N TRP A 371 18.96 2.11 6.92
CA TRP A 371 19.19 2.93 8.10
C TRP A 371 19.54 4.38 7.75
N GLN A 372 20.39 4.63 6.75
CA GLN A 372 20.68 6.00 6.30
C GLN A 372 19.44 6.69 5.72
N LEU A 373 18.55 5.95 5.06
CA LEU A 373 17.28 6.47 4.54
C LEU A 373 16.33 6.85 5.68
N ASP A 374 16.22 5.99 6.69
CA ASP A 374 15.42 6.25 7.90
C ASP A 374 15.91 7.53 8.60
N ASP A 375 17.22 7.70 8.77
CA ASP A 375 17.81 8.91 9.36
C ASP A 375 17.53 10.17 8.52
N GLN A 376 17.69 10.11 7.20
CA GLN A 376 17.46 11.26 6.32
C GLN A 376 15.97 11.62 6.21
N LEU A 377 15.07 10.63 6.20
CA LEU A 377 13.62 10.86 6.24
C LEU A 377 13.18 11.51 7.56
N ALA A 378 13.71 11.03 8.68
CA ALA A 378 13.49 11.65 9.99
C ALA A 378 13.94 13.12 10.00
N ALA A 379 15.10 13.41 9.40
CA ALA A 379 15.62 14.76 9.26
C ALA A 379 14.69 15.65 8.41
N VAL A 380 14.21 15.17 7.26
CA VAL A 380 13.28 15.91 6.40
C VAL A 380 12.03 16.31 7.18
N GLN A 381 11.36 15.33 7.80
CA GLN A 381 10.13 15.57 8.55
C GLN A 381 10.35 16.54 9.71
N SER A 382 11.44 16.36 10.46
CA SER A 382 11.80 17.24 11.58
C SER A 382 12.04 18.69 11.12
N GLN A 383 12.76 18.89 10.01
CA GLN A 383 13.06 20.22 9.49
C GLN A 383 11.81 20.88 8.88
N ALA A 384 10.96 20.13 8.17
CA ALA A 384 9.70 20.63 7.64
C ALA A 384 8.80 21.18 8.76
N VAL A 385 8.62 20.42 9.84
CA VAL A 385 7.82 20.87 11.00
C VAL A 385 8.46 22.07 11.70
N ARG A 386 9.78 22.07 11.90
CA ARG A 386 10.50 23.22 12.49
C ARG A 386 10.43 24.49 11.64
N ALA A 387 10.31 24.35 10.31
CA ALA A 387 10.11 25.47 9.39
C ALA A 387 8.69 26.03 9.42
N GLY A 388 7.76 25.39 10.14
CA GLY A 388 6.40 25.87 10.34
C GLY A 388 5.31 25.04 9.67
N MET A 389 5.64 23.94 8.98
CA MET A 389 4.65 23.04 8.40
C MET A 389 3.86 22.32 9.50
N ALA A 390 2.53 22.41 9.50
CA ALA A 390 1.75 21.64 10.47
C ALA A 390 1.84 20.13 10.23
N LEU A 391 1.87 19.69 8.97
CA LEU A 391 1.92 18.28 8.63
C LEU A 391 3.36 17.86 8.31
N GLY A 392 4.04 18.58 7.43
CA GLY A 392 5.37 18.20 6.91
C GLY A 392 5.25 17.35 5.65
N VAL A 393 5.93 16.21 5.59
CA VAL A 393 5.88 15.33 4.42
C VAL A 393 4.62 14.48 4.43
N VAL A 394 3.86 14.50 3.34
CA VAL A 394 2.80 13.54 3.05
C VAL A 394 3.36 12.54 2.05
N HIS A 395 3.50 11.28 2.48
CA HIS A 395 3.97 10.21 1.60
C HIS A 395 2.84 9.71 0.71
N ASP A 396 3.18 9.07 -0.38
CA ASP A 396 2.23 8.39 -1.26
C ASP A 396 2.51 6.88 -1.26
N LEU A 397 1.46 6.09 -1.07
CA LEU A 397 1.52 4.65 -0.91
C LEU A 397 0.94 3.97 -2.16
N ALA A 398 1.83 3.47 -3.02
CA ALA A 398 1.46 2.64 -4.17
C ALA A 398 0.60 1.41 -3.82
N VAL A 399 -0.22 0.98 -4.79
CA VAL A 399 -1.18 -0.13 -4.67
C VAL A 399 -0.51 -1.48 -4.39
N GLY A 400 0.63 -1.76 -5.03
CA GLY A 400 1.27 -3.07 -4.99
C GLY A 400 2.77 -3.01 -5.23
N VAL A 401 3.33 -4.17 -5.59
CA VAL A 401 4.77 -4.37 -5.80
C VAL A 401 5.01 -5.10 -7.11
N HIS A 402 6.22 -5.01 -7.63
CA HIS A 402 6.67 -5.80 -8.79
C HIS A 402 6.56 -7.31 -8.45
N PRO A 403 6.06 -8.18 -9.36
CA PRO A 403 5.91 -9.62 -9.11
C PRO A 403 7.24 -10.33 -8.83
N ASP A 404 8.31 -9.83 -9.41
CA ASP A 404 9.68 -10.30 -9.17
C ASP A 404 10.37 -9.60 -7.98
N GLY A 405 9.65 -8.74 -7.25
CA GLY A 405 10.22 -7.87 -6.24
C GLY A 405 10.56 -8.55 -4.91
N ALA A 406 11.19 -7.78 -4.03
CA ALA A 406 11.59 -8.18 -2.69
C ALA A 406 10.40 -8.57 -1.82
N ASP A 407 9.32 -7.79 -1.86
CA ASP A 407 8.10 -8.08 -1.12
C ASP A 407 7.37 -9.29 -1.73
N ALA A 408 7.40 -9.46 -3.06
CA ALA A 408 6.79 -10.62 -3.71
C ALA A 408 7.48 -11.93 -3.32
N TRP A 409 8.82 -11.90 -3.18
CA TRP A 409 9.60 -13.01 -2.64
C TRP A 409 9.40 -13.20 -1.12
N ALA A 410 9.52 -12.13 -0.33
CA ALA A 410 9.46 -12.21 1.13
C ALA A 410 8.06 -12.53 1.67
N LEU A 411 7.01 -12.10 0.96
CA LEU A 411 5.61 -12.19 1.37
C LEU A 411 4.80 -13.13 0.48
N GLN A 412 5.45 -14.06 -0.23
CA GLN A 412 4.82 -15.01 -1.14
C GLN A 412 3.63 -15.76 -0.50
N ASP A 413 3.69 -16.03 0.80
CA ASP A 413 2.62 -16.74 1.55
C ASP A 413 1.41 -15.85 1.89
N ALA A 414 1.53 -14.53 1.71
CA ALA A 414 0.48 -13.53 1.95
C ALA A 414 -0.08 -12.94 0.65
N LEU A 415 0.51 -13.25 -0.50
CA LEU A 415 0.12 -12.76 -1.83
C LEU A 415 -0.56 -13.87 -2.64
N ALA A 416 -1.32 -13.50 -3.66
CA ALA A 416 -1.99 -14.43 -4.55
C ALA A 416 -1.20 -14.56 -5.86
N PRO A 417 -0.47 -15.67 -6.09
CA PRO A 417 0.21 -15.91 -7.36
C PRO A 417 -0.80 -16.29 -8.46
N GLY A 418 -0.41 -16.11 -9.73
CA GLY A 418 -1.23 -16.50 -10.88
C GLY A 418 -2.36 -15.53 -11.25
N VAL A 419 -2.44 -14.40 -10.55
CA VAL A 419 -3.33 -13.28 -10.82
C VAL A 419 -2.56 -11.97 -10.68
N SER A 420 -3.00 -10.93 -11.39
CA SER A 420 -2.50 -9.57 -11.23
C SER A 420 -3.63 -8.63 -10.82
N ALA A 421 -3.27 -7.59 -10.06
CA ALA A 421 -4.13 -6.47 -9.77
C ALA A 421 -4.22 -5.53 -10.98
N GLY A 422 -5.39 -4.94 -11.16
CA GLY A 422 -5.62 -3.98 -12.23
C GLY A 422 -6.87 -3.15 -12.00
N ALA A 423 -7.44 -2.68 -13.11
CA ALA A 423 -8.74 -2.02 -13.15
C ALA A 423 -9.56 -2.55 -14.33
N PRO A 424 -10.89 -2.66 -14.19
CA PRO A 424 -11.75 -2.90 -15.34
C PRO A 424 -11.69 -1.70 -16.30
N PRO A 425 -12.22 -1.83 -17.53
CA PRO A 425 -12.42 -0.69 -18.43
C PRO A 425 -13.15 0.46 -17.73
N ASP A 426 -12.71 1.70 -17.99
CA ASP A 426 -13.34 2.92 -17.50
C ASP A 426 -13.42 4.02 -18.59
N GLU A 427 -13.93 5.20 -18.22
CA GLU A 427 -14.12 6.36 -19.10
C GLU A 427 -12.80 6.85 -19.74
N PHE A 428 -11.68 6.71 -19.04
CA PHE A 428 -10.36 7.21 -19.44
C PHE A 428 -9.49 6.13 -20.07
N ASN A 429 -9.62 4.89 -19.60
CA ASN A 429 -8.92 3.71 -20.09
C ASN A 429 -9.93 2.61 -20.47
N GLN A 430 -10.39 2.70 -21.71
CA GLN A 430 -11.44 1.83 -22.23
C GLN A 430 -10.99 0.39 -22.47
N LEU A 431 -9.70 0.08 -22.35
CA LEU A 431 -9.16 -1.28 -22.42
C LEU A 431 -9.01 -1.93 -21.04
N GLY A 432 -9.25 -1.18 -19.96
CA GLY A 432 -8.88 -1.56 -18.61
C GLY A 432 -7.36 -1.52 -18.43
N GLN A 433 -6.91 -1.91 -17.24
CA GLN A 433 -5.50 -1.84 -16.87
C GLN A 433 -5.07 -3.11 -16.18
N ASP A 434 -3.93 -3.64 -16.58
CA ASP A 434 -3.18 -4.64 -15.80
C ASP A 434 -1.97 -3.94 -15.20
N TRP A 435 -1.92 -3.86 -13.86
CA TRP A 435 -0.82 -3.23 -13.15
C TRP A 435 0.28 -4.23 -12.81
N SER A 436 0.16 -5.50 -13.20
CA SER A 436 1.09 -6.63 -12.99
C SER A 436 1.36 -7.04 -11.54
N GLN A 437 0.81 -6.30 -10.56
CA GLN A 437 1.11 -6.48 -9.15
C GLN A 437 0.40 -7.72 -8.60
N PRO A 438 1.07 -8.62 -7.87
CA PRO A 438 0.40 -9.69 -7.16
C PRO A 438 -0.43 -9.09 -6.02
N PRO A 439 -1.75 -9.34 -5.94
CA PRO A 439 -2.57 -8.80 -4.88
C PRO A 439 -2.35 -9.56 -3.57
N TRP A 440 -2.69 -8.92 -2.45
CA TRP A 440 -2.80 -9.63 -1.16
C TRP A 440 -3.81 -10.76 -1.26
N ARG A 441 -3.54 -11.90 -0.63
CA ARG A 441 -4.51 -12.99 -0.50
C ARG A 441 -5.34 -12.78 0.77
N PRO A 442 -6.63 -12.39 0.69
CA PRO A 442 -7.38 -11.90 1.85
C PRO A 442 -7.41 -12.88 3.03
N ASP A 443 -7.63 -14.17 2.75
CA ASP A 443 -7.69 -15.23 3.76
C ASP A 443 -6.34 -15.50 4.44
N ARG A 444 -5.23 -15.34 3.71
CA ARG A 444 -3.88 -15.46 4.30
C ARG A 444 -3.51 -14.24 5.11
N LEU A 445 -3.87 -13.04 4.64
CA LEU A 445 -3.59 -11.82 5.36
C LEU A 445 -4.31 -11.80 6.72
N GLU A 446 -5.57 -12.27 6.76
CA GLU A 446 -6.32 -12.47 8.00
C GLU A 446 -5.67 -13.53 8.91
N GLN A 447 -5.28 -14.69 8.36
CA GLN A 447 -4.56 -15.74 9.12
C GLN A 447 -3.23 -15.27 9.70
N GLN A 448 -2.58 -14.32 9.04
CA GLN A 448 -1.33 -13.70 9.49
C GLN A 448 -1.57 -12.48 10.39
N GLU A 449 -2.78 -12.28 10.89
CA GLU A 449 -3.14 -11.16 11.77
C GLU A 449 -2.84 -9.78 11.18
N TYR A 450 -2.94 -9.68 9.84
CA TYR A 450 -2.60 -8.52 9.03
C TYR A 450 -1.19 -7.98 9.28
N ARG A 451 -0.27 -8.76 9.89
CA ARG A 451 1.07 -8.29 10.30
C ARG A 451 1.87 -7.69 9.14
N PRO A 452 1.89 -8.26 7.91
CA PRO A 452 2.58 -7.62 6.78
C PRO A 452 2.01 -6.24 6.45
N PHE A 453 0.68 -6.11 6.41
CA PHE A 453 0.00 -4.85 6.11
C PHE A 453 0.22 -3.80 7.22
N ARG A 454 0.10 -4.19 8.49
CA ARG A 454 0.40 -3.32 9.64
C ARG A 454 1.82 -2.78 9.59
N ALA A 455 2.79 -3.65 9.30
CA ALA A 455 4.20 -3.25 9.20
C ALA A 455 4.44 -2.28 8.04
N LEU A 456 3.77 -2.48 6.90
CA LEU A 456 3.79 -1.56 5.77
C LEU A 456 3.27 -0.17 6.16
N ILE A 457 2.06 -0.10 6.72
CA ILE A 457 1.43 1.18 7.08
C ILE A 457 2.26 1.91 8.15
N ARG A 458 2.78 1.19 9.15
CA ARG A 458 3.67 1.77 10.17
C ARG A 458 4.95 2.34 9.56
N ALA A 459 5.54 1.67 8.57
CA ALA A 459 6.78 2.10 7.94
C ALA A 459 6.59 3.41 7.17
N VAL A 460 5.54 3.50 6.34
CA VAL A 460 5.28 4.71 5.53
C VAL A 460 4.89 5.93 6.40
N LEU A 461 4.25 5.71 7.55
CA LEU A 461 3.83 6.78 8.45
C LEU A 461 4.89 7.23 9.47
N ARG A 462 6.01 6.51 9.60
CA ARG A 462 7.00 6.74 10.66
C ARG A 462 7.56 8.17 10.67
N HIS A 463 7.86 8.70 9.49
CA HIS A 463 8.43 10.03 9.28
C HIS A 463 7.48 10.87 8.40
N ALA A 464 6.22 10.96 8.82
CA ALA A 464 5.14 11.52 8.01
C ALA A 464 4.23 12.50 8.77
N GLY A 465 3.73 13.50 8.05
CA GLY A 465 2.56 14.31 8.38
C GLY A 465 1.24 13.70 7.93
N GLY A 466 1.31 12.82 6.94
CA GLY A 466 0.15 12.16 6.34
C GLY A 466 0.58 11.10 5.33
N VAL A 467 -0.40 10.34 4.87
CA VAL A 467 -0.23 9.40 3.75
C VAL A 467 -1.38 9.57 2.76
N ARG A 468 -1.05 9.66 1.48
CA ARG A 468 -1.96 9.41 0.38
C ARG A 468 -1.92 7.92 0.06
N ILE A 469 -3.06 7.25 0.08
CA ILE A 469 -3.18 5.84 -0.32
C ILE A 469 -3.72 5.83 -1.74
N ASP A 470 -2.87 5.39 -2.66
CA ASP A 470 -3.19 5.21 -4.06
C ASP A 470 -4.25 4.10 -4.20
N HIS A 471 -5.26 4.34 -5.04
CA HIS A 471 -6.39 3.43 -5.21
C HIS A 471 -6.94 2.88 -3.87
N ILE A 472 -7.39 3.74 -2.95
CA ILE A 472 -7.83 3.31 -1.60
C ILE A 472 -8.96 2.27 -1.65
N ILE A 473 -9.70 2.24 -2.76
CA ILE A 473 -10.74 1.26 -3.06
C ILE A 473 -10.21 -0.17 -3.00
N GLY A 474 -8.91 -0.37 -3.30
CA GLY A 474 -8.20 -1.64 -3.16
C GLY A 474 -8.24 -2.25 -1.75
N LEU A 475 -8.55 -1.45 -0.72
CA LEU A 475 -8.74 -1.90 0.66
C LEU A 475 -10.17 -2.44 0.94
N PHE A 476 -11.07 -2.30 -0.03
CA PHE A 476 -12.44 -2.84 -0.01
C PHE A 476 -12.60 -3.97 -1.00
N ARG A 477 -12.11 -3.77 -2.22
CA ARG A 477 -12.11 -4.75 -3.29
C ARG A 477 -11.02 -4.41 -4.30
N LEU A 478 -10.46 -5.42 -4.95
CA LEU A 478 -9.48 -5.21 -6.01
C LEU A 478 -9.84 -6.04 -7.23
N TRP A 479 -9.62 -5.48 -8.42
CA TRP A 479 -9.84 -6.18 -9.68
C TRP A 479 -8.69 -7.14 -9.95
N TRP A 480 -8.98 -8.43 -9.92
CA TRP A 480 -8.02 -9.51 -10.15
C TRP A 480 -8.17 -10.03 -11.57
N ILE A 481 -7.06 -10.06 -12.30
CA ILE A 481 -6.96 -10.53 -13.67
C ILE A 481 -6.18 -11.85 -13.65
N PRO A 482 -6.76 -12.97 -14.13
CA PRO A 482 -6.02 -14.22 -14.27
C PRO A 482 -4.79 -14.05 -15.18
N ALA A 483 -3.68 -14.73 -14.84
CA ALA A 483 -2.46 -14.66 -15.64
C ALA A 483 -2.72 -15.03 -17.11
N GLY A 484 -2.31 -14.16 -18.03
CA GLY A 484 -2.49 -14.31 -19.47
C GLY A 484 -3.87 -13.88 -20.01
N ALA A 485 -4.81 -13.47 -19.15
CA ALA A 485 -6.08 -12.90 -19.55
C ALA A 485 -5.98 -11.37 -19.76
N PRO A 486 -6.81 -10.78 -20.63
CA PRO A 486 -6.87 -9.31 -20.75
C PRO A 486 -7.56 -8.67 -19.53
N PRO A 487 -7.35 -7.37 -19.25
CA PRO A 487 -8.00 -6.67 -18.13
C PRO A 487 -9.53 -6.73 -18.14
N THR A 488 -10.14 -6.92 -19.32
CA THR A 488 -11.58 -7.10 -19.50
C THR A 488 -12.11 -8.41 -18.92
N GLU A 489 -11.24 -9.38 -18.61
CA GLU A 489 -11.60 -10.72 -18.13
C GLU A 489 -11.23 -10.94 -16.65
N GLY A 490 -11.12 -9.85 -15.87
CA GLY A 490 -10.96 -9.91 -14.42
C GLY A 490 -12.27 -9.99 -13.64
N THR A 491 -12.17 -9.96 -12.31
CA THR A 491 -13.29 -9.80 -11.38
C THR A 491 -12.86 -9.13 -10.09
N TYR A 492 -13.81 -8.58 -9.33
CA TYR A 492 -13.53 -8.02 -8.01
C TYR A 492 -13.40 -9.13 -6.94
N VAL A 493 -12.33 -9.05 -6.15
CA VAL A 493 -12.16 -9.81 -4.91
C VAL A 493 -12.25 -8.86 -3.73
N ARG A 494 -13.11 -9.18 -2.76
CA ARG A 494 -13.38 -8.35 -1.57
C ARG A 494 -12.30 -8.54 -0.51
N TYR A 495 -12.03 -7.45 0.19
CA TYR A 495 -11.19 -7.37 1.37
C TYR A 495 -12.03 -7.00 2.59
N ASP A 496 -11.53 -7.37 3.77
CA ASP A 496 -12.08 -6.89 5.03
C ASP A 496 -11.66 -5.44 5.25
N HIS A 497 -12.49 -4.52 4.75
CA HIS A 497 -12.27 -3.08 4.87
C HIS A 497 -12.35 -2.57 6.32
N GLU A 498 -13.04 -3.27 7.23
CA GLU A 498 -13.02 -2.91 8.66
C GLU A 498 -11.61 -3.13 9.22
N ALA A 499 -10.98 -4.26 8.89
CA ALA A 499 -9.59 -4.53 9.22
C ALA A 499 -8.63 -3.55 8.53
N MET A 500 -8.70 -3.45 7.20
CA MET A 500 -7.69 -2.71 6.43
C MET A 500 -7.76 -1.20 6.69
N ILE A 501 -8.95 -0.58 6.61
CA ILE A 501 -9.11 0.85 6.91
C ILE A 501 -8.89 1.11 8.41
N GLY A 502 -9.34 0.21 9.28
CA GLY A 502 -9.12 0.33 10.71
C GLY A 502 -7.65 0.31 11.10
N ILE A 503 -6.83 -0.56 10.49
CA ILE A 503 -5.37 -0.59 10.69
C ILE A 503 -4.72 0.69 10.17
N VAL A 504 -5.14 1.18 9.00
CA VAL A 504 -4.69 2.48 8.46
C VAL A 504 -4.98 3.61 9.45
N ALA A 505 -6.20 3.68 9.97
CA ALA A 505 -6.60 4.69 10.93
C ALA A 505 -5.84 4.57 12.26
N LEU A 506 -5.62 3.34 12.75
CA LEU A 506 -4.87 3.10 13.99
C LEU A 506 -3.41 3.55 13.88
N GLU A 507 -2.70 3.16 12.82
CA GLU A 507 -1.30 3.57 12.64
C GLU A 507 -1.18 5.07 12.33
N ALA A 508 -2.15 5.67 11.61
CA ALA A 508 -2.22 7.11 11.38
C ALA A 508 -2.45 7.90 12.68
N GLN A 509 -3.35 7.42 13.55
CA GLN A 509 -3.60 8.00 14.86
C GLN A 509 -2.33 7.95 15.74
N ARG A 510 -1.59 6.84 15.73
CA ARG A 510 -0.29 6.71 16.42
C ARG A 510 0.78 7.65 15.89
N ALA A 511 0.79 7.91 14.59
CA ALA A 511 1.72 8.84 13.95
C ALA A 511 1.28 10.31 14.05
N GLY A 512 0.06 10.58 14.53
CA GLY A 512 -0.53 11.93 14.48
C GLY A 512 -0.64 12.44 13.05
N ALA A 513 -0.95 11.55 12.10
CA ALA A 513 -0.92 11.78 10.66
C ALA A 513 -2.34 11.76 10.07
N LEU A 514 -2.55 12.51 8.99
CA LEU A 514 -3.79 12.41 8.21
C LEU A 514 -3.71 11.32 7.16
N VAL A 515 -4.86 10.88 6.67
CA VAL A 515 -4.96 9.92 5.57
C VAL A 515 -5.81 10.53 4.45
N VAL A 516 -5.25 10.53 3.24
CA VAL A 516 -5.97 10.85 2.00
C VAL A 516 -6.13 9.55 1.22
N GLY A 517 -7.35 9.15 0.93
CA GLY A 517 -7.63 8.06 0.01
C GLY A 517 -7.88 8.59 -1.40
N GLU A 518 -7.12 8.11 -2.38
CA GLU A 518 -7.48 8.33 -3.77
C GLU A 518 -8.76 7.55 -4.10
N ASP A 519 -9.87 8.26 -4.23
CA ASP A 519 -11.22 7.72 -4.43
C ASP A 519 -11.77 8.07 -5.83
N LEU A 520 -10.92 7.94 -6.84
CA LEU A 520 -11.21 8.16 -8.25
C LEU A 520 -11.66 6.86 -8.95
N GLY A 521 -12.25 6.98 -10.14
CA GLY A 521 -12.69 5.85 -10.95
C GLY A 521 -14.03 5.24 -10.51
N THR A 522 -14.19 3.92 -10.69
CA THR A 522 -15.43 3.19 -10.37
C THR A 522 -15.54 2.85 -8.88
N VAL A 523 -16.03 3.83 -8.12
CA VAL A 523 -16.22 3.73 -6.66
C VAL A 523 -17.67 3.41 -6.33
N GLU A 524 -17.90 2.43 -5.46
CA GLU A 524 -19.25 2.18 -4.93
C GLU A 524 -19.68 3.34 -4.01
N PRO A 525 -20.93 3.86 -4.11
CA PRO A 525 -21.35 5.05 -3.37
C PRO A 525 -21.08 4.98 -1.86
N TRP A 526 -21.36 3.83 -1.24
CA TRP A 526 -21.19 3.62 0.20
C TRP A 526 -19.72 3.70 0.67
N VAL A 527 -18.75 3.50 -0.22
CA VAL A 527 -17.32 3.55 0.13
C VAL A 527 -16.90 4.97 0.49
N ARG A 528 -17.40 5.98 -0.23
CA ARG A 528 -17.12 7.39 0.08
C ARG A 528 -17.73 7.80 1.42
N ASP A 529 -18.96 7.38 1.67
CA ASP A 529 -19.64 7.61 2.94
C ASP A 529 -18.88 6.92 4.09
N TYR A 530 -18.43 5.69 3.89
CA TYR A 530 -17.64 4.95 4.86
C TYR A 530 -16.31 5.66 5.17
N LEU A 531 -15.55 6.08 4.16
CA LEU A 531 -14.29 6.80 4.35
C LEU A 531 -14.50 8.10 5.14
N LEU A 532 -15.55 8.87 4.80
CA LEU A 532 -15.93 10.07 5.52
C LEU A 532 -16.27 9.77 6.99
N LEU A 533 -17.07 8.73 7.24
CA LEU A 533 -17.45 8.29 8.60
C LEU A 533 -16.26 7.78 9.40
N ARG A 534 -15.19 7.30 8.76
CA ARG A 534 -13.92 6.93 9.42
C ARG A 534 -12.96 8.12 9.56
N GLY A 535 -13.29 9.29 9.02
CA GLY A 535 -12.47 10.50 9.08
C GLY A 535 -11.26 10.48 8.15
N LEU A 536 -11.35 9.76 7.03
CA LEU A 536 -10.35 9.75 5.96
C LEU A 536 -10.75 10.77 4.88
N LEU A 537 -9.78 11.52 4.37
CA LEU A 537 -10.03 12.52 3.32
C LEU A 537 -10.14 11.84 1.96
N GLY A 538 -11.08 12.27 1.12
CA GLY A 538 -11.13 11.90 -0.30
C GLY A 538 -10.18 12.75 -1.17
N THR A 539 -10.23 12.57 -2.48
CA THR A 539 -9.50 13.38 -3.47
C THR A 539 -10.42 14.06 -4.46
N SER A 540 -10.28 15.36 -4.64
CA SER A 540 -11.05 16.13 -5.63
C SER A 540 -10.10 16.77 -6.64
N ILE A 541 -10.23 16.38 -7.91
CA ILE A 541 -9.40 16.89 -9.00
C ILE A 541 -10.28 17.79 -9.86
N LEU A 542 -9.87 19.05 -10.04
CA LEU A 542 -10.68 20.08 -10.71
C LEU A 542 -11.35 19.56 -11.98
N TRP A 543 -10.60 18.96 -12.89
CA TRP A 543 -11.13 18.47 -14.17
C TRP A 543 -12.23 17.41 -14.05
N PHE A 544 -12.33 16.72 -12.91
CA PHE A 544 -13.29 15.63 -12.69
C PHE A 544 -14.48 16.05 -11.83
N GLU A 545 -14.46 17.25 -11.24
CA GLU A 545 -15.54 17.77 -10.41
C GLU A 545 -16.69 18.30 -11.29
N LEU A 546 -17.54 17.39 -11.75
CA LEU A 546 -18.70 17.68 -12.60
C LEU A 546 -20.02 17.48 -11.83
N ASP A 547 -21.02 18.30 -12.12
CA ASP A 547 -22.39 18.17 -11.59
C ASP A 547 -23.15 17.04 -12.30
N ARG A 548 -22.73 15.79 -12.03
CA ARG A 548 -23.24 14.57 -12.68
C ARG A 548 -24.75 14.34 -12.44
N ASP A 549 -25.28 14.84 -11.33
CA ASP A 549 -26.71 14.75 -10.98
C ASP A 549 -27.52 15.96 -11.48
N GLY A 550 -26.83 16.98 -12.01
CA GLY A 550 -27.42 18.25 -12.45
C GLY A 550 -27.23 18.49 -13.94
N CYS A 551 -26.60 19.62 -14.28
CA CYS A 551 -26.46 20.04 -15.68
C CYS A 551 -25.32 19.34 -16.45
N GLY A 552 -24.52 18.50 -15.78
CA GLY A 552 -23.34 17.85 -16.35
C GLY A 552 -22.13 18.77 -16.55
N GLY A 553 -22.25 20.05 -16.22
CA GLY A 553 -21.14 21.01 -16.26
C GLY A 553 -20.25 20.97 -15.01
N PRO A 554 -19.27 21.88 -14.89
CA PRO A 554 -18.44 22.03 -13.70
C PRO A 554 -19.24 22.13 -12.40
N LEU A 555 -18.81 21.41 -11.38
CA LEU A 555 -19.36 21.51 -10.04
C LEU A 555 -18.90 22.81 -9.39
N PRO A 556 -19.83 23.68 -8.93
CA PRO A 556 -19.47 24.93 -8.26
C PRO A 556 -18.58 24.72 -7.03
N ALA A 557 -17.59 25.59 -6.83
CA ALA A 557 -16.60 25.45 -5.74
C ALA A 557 -17.23 25.35 -4.34
N GLU A 558 -18.39 25.97 -4.13
CA GLU A 558 -19.14 25.92 -2.86
C GLU A 558 -19.79 24.56 -2.61
N ARG A 559 -19.89 23.70 -3.62
CA ARG A 559 -20.40 22.32 -3.55
C ARG A 559 -19.29 21.27 -3.49
N TRP A 560 -18.02 21.67 -3.55
CA TRP A 560 -16.91 20.73 -3.41
C TRP A 560 -16.87 20.13 -2.01
N ARG A 561 -16.37 18.91 -1.90
CA ARG A 561 -16.29 18.18 -0.63
C ARG A 561 -15.36 18.90 0.35
N GLU A 562 -15.80 19.06 1.59
CA GLU A 562 -14.97 19.72 2.62
C GLU A 562 -13.83 18.81 3.11
N TYR A 563 -14.10 17.52 3.31
CA TYR A 563 -13.12 16.52 3.77
C TYR A 563 -12.39 15.87 2.59
N CYS A 564 -11.64 16.67 1.83
CA CYS A 564 -10.84 16.16 0.72
C CYS A 564 -9.50 16.88 0.55
N LEU A 565 -8.58 16.21 -0.14
CA LEU A 565 -7.44 16.84 -0.81
C LEU A 565 -7.90 17.31 -2.19
N ALA A 566 -8.07 18.62 -2.34
CA ALA A 566 -8.41 19.24 -3.61
C ALA A 566 -7.16 19.65 -4.40
N SER A 567 -7.08 19.34 -5.70
CA SER A 567 -6.02 19.82 -6.58
C SER A 567 -6.55 20.19 -7.97
N VAL A 568 -5.78 21.00 -8.70
CA VAL A 568 -6.09 21.34 -10.10
C VAL A 568 -5.78 20.16 -11.02
N THR A 569 -4.68 19.46 -10.76
CA THR A 569 -4.21 18.34 -11.58
C THR A 569 -3.53 17.28 -10.70
N THR A 570 -3.17 16.15 -11.30
CA THR A 570 -2.38 15.07 -10.69
C THR A 570 -1.16 14.76 -11.58
N HIS A 571 -0.31 13.84 -11.13
CA HIS A 571 0.85 13.38 -11.87
C HIS A 571 0.50 12.49 -13.09
N ASP A 572 -0.73 11.95 -13.15
CA ASP A 572 -1.25 11.19 -14.29
C ASP A 572 -1.81 12.06 -15.42
N LEU A 573 -1.95 13.37 -15.17
CA LEU A 573 -2.45 14.34 -16.15
C LEU A 573 -1.33 15.26 -16.60
N PRO A 574 -1.40 15.81 -17.83
CA PRO A 574 -0.51 16.90 -18.20
C PRO A 574 -0.59 18.05 -17.19
N PRO A 575 0.51 18.78 -16.96
CA PRO A 575 0.47 20.02 -16.21
C PRO A 575 -0.59 20.97 -16.77
N THR A 576 -1.17 21.83 -15.93
CA THR A 576 -2.29 22.72 -16.31
C THR A 576 -2.05 23.48 -17.61
N ALA A 577 -0.83 23.97 -17.87
CA ALA A 577 -0.49 24.63 -19.12
C ALA A 577 -0.68 23.72 -20.35
N GLY A 578 -0.29 22.45 -20.25
CA GLY A 578 -0.49 21.46 -21.31
C GLY A 578 -1.95 21.00 -21.40
N TYR A 579 -2.64 20.87 -20.25
CA TYR A 579 -4.08 20.56 -20.25
C TYR A 579 -4.87 21.63 -21.01
N LEU A 580 -4.66 22.91 -20.68
CA LEU A 580 -5.27 24.07 -21.37
C LEU A 580 -4.93 24.13 -22.87
N ALA A 581 -3.78 23.59 -23.27
CA ALA A 581 -3.39 23.52 -24.68
C ALA A 581 -4.08 22.35 -25.42
N GLY A 582 -4.69 21.40 -24.72
CA GLY A 582 -5.23 20.15 -25.30
C GLY A 582 -4.18 19.06 -25.48
N ASP A 583 -3.07 19.11 -24.75
CA ASP A 583 -1.98 18.12 -24.86
C ASP A 583 -2.43 16.72 -24.40
N HIS A 584 -3.38 16.61 -23.47
CA HIS A 584 -3.91 15.32 -23.02
C HIS A 584 -4.63 14.56 -24.14
N VAL A 585 -5.25 15.26 -25.09
CA VAL A 585 -5.86 14.62 -26.28
C VAL A 585 -4.78 14.26 -27.30
N ARG A 586 -3.91 15.21 -27.66
CA ARG A 586 -2.87 15.00 -28.68
C ARG A 586 -1.85 13.94 -28.30
N LEU A 587 -1.47 13.87 -27.02
CA LEU A 587 -0.56 12.85 -26.52
C LEU A 587 -1.19 11.46 -26.63
N ARG A 588 -2.45 11.30 -26.18
CA ARG A 588 -3.18 10.03 -26.31
C ARG A 588 -3.36 9.63 -27.77
N GLU A 589 -3.63 10.57 -28.67
CA GLU A 589 -3.68 10.31 -30.11
C GLU A 589 -2.33 9.78 -30.63
N SER A 590 -1.23 10.47 -30.31
CA SER A 590 0.11 10.08 -30.77
C SER A 590 0.54 8.69 -30.29
N LEU A 591 -0.06 8.21 -29.20
CA LEU A 591 0.17 6.90 -28.60
C LEU A 591 -0.87 5.85 -29.04
N GLY A 592 -1.86 6.21 -29.88
CA GLY A 592 -2.91 5.31 -30.33
C GLY A 592 -3.90 4.89 -29.24
N LEU A 593 -4.07 5.73 -28.22
CA LEU A 593 -4.90 5.44 -27.03
C LEU A 593 -6.32 6.03 -27.11
N LEU A 594 -6.68 6.68 -28.22
CA LEU A 594 -8.03 7.18 -28.46
C LEU A 594 -8.88 6.13 -29.16
N THR A 595 -10.10 5.93 -28.67
CA THR A 595 -11.11 5.05 -29.30
C THR A 595 -12.07 5.80 -30.21
N ARG A 596 -12.07 7.13 -30.14
CA ARG A 596 -12.83 8.05 -31.00
C ARG A 596 -11.90 8.92 -31.85
N PRO A 597 -12.39 9.49 -32.96
CA PRO A 597 -11.60 10.41 -33.77
C PRO A 597 -11.09 11.61 -32.95
N VAL A 598 -9.81 11.98 -33.13
CA VAL A 598 -9.18 13.10 -32.41
C VAL A 598 -9.98 14.40 -32.50
N ALA A 599 -10.62 14.66 -33.65
CA ALA A 599 -11.38 15.89 -33.87
C ALA A 599 -12.59 16.00 -32.94
N GLU A 600 -13.23 14.86 -32.62
CA GLU A 600 -14.35 14.78 -31.69
C GLU A 600 -13.85 14.97 -30.25
N GLU A 601 -12.76 14.31 -29.88
CA GLU A 601 -12.13 14.46 -28.56
C GLU A 601 -11.70 15.91 -28.29
N LEU A 602 -11.03 16.57 -29.25
CA LEU A 602 -10.65 17.97 -29.14
C LEU A 602 -11.85 18.93 -29.10
N ALA A 603 -12.97 18.58 -29.74
CA ALA A 603 -14.18 19.38 -29.67
C ALA A 603 -14.86 19.25 -28.30
N SER A 604 -14.90 18.03 -27.74
CA SER A 604 -15.37 17.76 -26.39
C SER A 604 -14.53 18.51 -25.36
N ASP A 605 -13.20 18.39 -25.43
CA ASP A 605 -12.26 19.09 -24.56
C ASP A 605 -12.45 20.62 -24.58
N ARG A 606 -12.57 21.22 -25.78
CA ARG A 606 -12.85 22.67 -25.89
C ARG A 606 -14.16 23.09 -25.22
N THR A 607 -15.16 22.22 -25.25
CA THR A 607 -16.48 22.49 -24.65
C THR A 607 -16.38 22.44 -23.12
N GLU A 608 -15.73 21.40 -22.59
CA GLU A 608 -15.46 21.25 -21.16
C GLU A 608 -14.59 22.40 -20.61
N LEU A 609 -13.51 22.75 -21.34
CA LEU A 609 -12.65 23.88 -20.99
C LEU A 609 -13.42 25.20 -20.97
N ALA A 610 -14.28 25.46 -21.96
CA ALA A 610 -15.10 26.67 -21.99
C ALA A 610 -16.06 26.73 -20.80
N ALA A 611 -16.61 25.60 -20.37
CA ALA A 611 -17.45 25.51 -19.19
C ALA A 611 -16.66 25.82 -17.90
N TRP A 612 -15.47 25.22 -17.73
CA TRP A 612 -14.59 25.53 -16.59
C TRP A 612 -14.15 26.99 -16.56
N LEU A 613 -13.82 27.58 -17.71
CA LEU A 613 -13.48 29.01 -17.81
C LEU A 613 -14.67 29.91 -17.47
N ALA A 614 -15.90 29.49 -17.77
CA ALA A 614 -17.10 30.23 -17.38
C ALA A 614 -17.30 30.16 -15.86
N GLU A 615 -17.12 28.98 -15.26
CA GLU A 615 -17.22 28.80 -13.80
C GLU A 615 -16.15 29.59 -13.05
N LEU A 616 -14.90 29.58 -13.51
CA LEU A 616 -13.82 30.37 -12.93
C LEU A 616 -14.02 31.89 -13.03
N ARG A 617 -14.86 32.37 -13.96
CA ARG A 617 -15.23 33.79 -14.07
C ARG A 617 -16.45 34.15 -13.22
N ARG A 618 -17.22 33.16 -12.76
CA ARG A 618 -18.37 33.33 -11.88
C ARG A 618 -17.93 33.59 -10.44
N VAL A 619 -16.94 32.81 -9.97
CA VAL A 619 -16.27 32.95 -8.67
C VAL A 619 -15.45 34.23 -8.64
#